data_AF-A0A2G6BDB3-F1
#
_entry.id   AF-A0A2G6BDB3-F1
#
_cell.length_a   1.000
_cell.length_b   1.000
_cell.length_c   1.000
_cell.angle_alpha   90.00
_cell.angle_beta   90.00
_cell.angle_gamma   90.00
#
_symmetry.space_group_name_H-M   'P 1'
#
loop_
_entity.id
_entity.type
_entity.pdbx_description
1 polymer ?
#
loop_
_entity_poly.entity_id
_entity_poly.type
_entity_poly.pdbx_seq_one_letter_code
_entity_poly.pdbx_strand_id
1 'polypeptide(L)'
;MKNPSDLHFELHNKIEETRPKKNGTGNIDECISYCEKGMDNLKAFIDEWVEDFGEVDAVPPSIYCRDQLIRCYLIKGDYDKASDAVKRSLEYGAWSEEEANSSKLRIQQLEIAHQKVVDRLNKYPGTPQSDLYKVFPDLDRDALKWYFANSSSLIKRKHKNTYSLWLPGQEIPKENIKELSPVKEISNEILTTSKEIIYLNKFPDWYVSVSFGDSSSKNFAKALTLAKSAPQFIESKDELDNNIYQAIFSNSSKEYLAFVSLYELVSSWKSTFVIINGEIMDRKIIGGLNYCYGDKIRSGNPEFCYGASMFTENPFGCHRLQISAFNNPWWSFGRFDNKGVWWIDKDAIRKRIAEYSVPYLSCPAFSNDKVLSGLNSLPDFINPKKDPNWIATKDSVSPKEINNSNQREVNIDLKLTDSTLTKKNAGCLTTVLSLVTIVAALSFLIIL
;
A
#
# COMPACT_ATOMS: atom_id res chain seq x y z
N MET A 1 -43.98 -2.41 29.46
CA MET A 1 -42.71 -1.83 28.97
C MET A 1 -42.09 -2.88 28.07
N LYS A 2 -41.56 -2.51 26.90
CA LYS A 2 -40.75 -3.45 26.11
C LYS A 2 -39.52 -3.80 26.94
N ASN A 3 -39.07 -5.06 26.93
CA ASN A 3 -37.81 -5.40 27.57
C ASN A 3 -36.65 -4.74 26.78
N PRO A 4 -35.48 -4.51 27.42
CA PRO A 4 -34.32 -3.92 26.76
C PRO A 4 -33.95 -4.59 25.44
N SER A 5 -34.04 -5.92 25.33
CA SER A 5 -33.81 -6.67 24.09
C SER A 5 -34.77 -6.30 22.95
N ASP A 6 -36.09 -6.27 23.20
CA ASP A 6 -37.10 -5.92 22.20
C ASP A 6 -36.89 -4.50 21.66
N LEU A 7 -36.53 -3.56 22.53
CA LEU A 7 -36.22 -2.20 22.13
C LEU A 7 -34.92 -2.16 21.30
N HIS A 8 -33.90 -2.93 21.67
CA HIS A 8 -32.65 -3.04 20.92
C HIS A 8 -32.91 -3.51 19.48
N PHE A 9 -33.67 -4.60 19.29
CA PHE A 9 -33.96 -5.14 17.96
C PHE A 9 -34.91 -4.24 17.14
N GLU A 10 -35.87 -3.55 17.78
CA GLU A 10 -36.67 -2.55 17.08
C GLU A 10 -35.81 -1.41 16.53
N LEU A 11 -34.90 -0.89 17.36
CA LEU A 11 -34.00 0.20 16.97
C LEU A 11 -33.03 -0.25 15.88
N HIS A 12 -32.56 -1.51 15.90
CA HIS A 12 -31.74 -2.07 14.84
C HIS A 12 -32.38 -1.88 13.46
N ASN A 13 -33.66 -2.25 13.30
CA ASN A 13 -34.37 -2.13 12.02
C ASN A 13 -34.43 -0.66 11.56
N LYS A 14 -34.74 0.26 12.47
CA LYS A 14 -34.79 1.70 12.18
C LYS A 14 -33.42 2.27 11.80
N ILE A 15 -32.35 1.81 12.45
CA ILE A 15 -30.97 2.18 12.12
C ILE A 15 -30.60 1.65 10.73
N GLU A 16 -30.96 0.42 10.38
CA GLU A 16 -30.70 -0.16 9.06
C GLU A 16 -31.44 0.57 7.91
N GLU A 17 -32.65 1.03 8.18
CA GLU A 17 -33.43 1.84 7.24
C GLU A 17 -32.81 3.22 7.02
N THR A 18 -32.34 3.86 8.10
CA THR A 18 -31.88 5.26 8.08
C THR A 18 -30.38 5.43 7.87
N ARG A 19 -29.56 4.40 8.05
CA ARG A 19 -28.10 4.56 7.96
C ARG A 19 -27.63 5.09 6.61
N PRO A 20 -26.56 5.92 6.57
CA PRO A 20 -25.99 6.40 5.32
C PRO A 20 -25.48 5.26 4.42
N LYS A 21 -25.97 5.20 3.18
CA LYS A 21 -25.59 4.20 2.17
C LYS A 21 -24.74 4.84 1.06
N LYS A 22 -23.91 4.02 0.40
CA LYS A 22 -23.00 4.48 -0.67
C LYS A 22 -23.71 5.14 -1.86
N ASN A 23 -24.97 4.80 -2.09
CA ASN A 23 -25.81 5.38 -3.14
C ASN A 23 -26.41 6.75 -2.76
N GLY A 24 -26.04 7.31 -1.61
CA GLY A 24 -26.56 8.59 -1.11
C GLY A 24 -27.93 8.50 -0.44
N THR A 25 -28.49 7.31 -0.27
CA THR A 25 -29.73 7.09 0.49
C THR A 25 -29.44 6.97 1.99
N GLY A 26 -30.48 7.18 2.80
CA GLY A 26 -30.39 7.24 4.26
C GLY A 26 -30.54 8.67 4.79
N ASN A 27 -30.77 8.78 6.09
CA ASN A 27 -30.89 10.03 6.82
C ASN A 27 -29.96 9.95 8.04
N ILE A 28 -28.80 10.60 7.95
CA ILE A 28 -27.77 10.51 8.98
C ILE A 28 -28.23 11.06 10.33
N ASP A 29 -29.07 12.10 10.34
CA ASP A 29 -29.53 12.73 11.57
C ASP A 29 -30.59 11.87 12.27
N GLU A 30 -31.48 11.22 11.51
CA GLU A 30 -32.39 10.20 12.06
C GLU A 30 -31.63 8.96 12.53
N CYS A 31 -30.63 8.50 11.78
CA CYS A 31 -29.79 7.38 12.17
C CYS A 31 -29.08 7.67 13.50
N ILE A 32 -28.50 8.86 13.67
CA ILE A 32 -27.90 9.31 14.94
C ILE A 32 -28.96 9.29 16.04
N SER A 33 -30.16 9.83 15.79
CA SER A 33 -31.24 9.86 16.80
C SER A 33 -31.64 8.45 17.28
N TYR A 34 -31.77 7.48 16.36
CA TYR A 34 -32.07 6.09 16.74
C TYR A 34 -30.90 5.40 17.41
N CYS A 35 -29.67 5.66 16.96
CA CYS A 35 -28.48 5.12 17.60
C CYS A 35 -28.31 5.65 19.02
N GLU A 36 -28.53 6.94 19.28
CA GLU A 36 -28.48 7.51 20.64
C GLU A 36 -29.52 6.88 21.56
N LYS A 37 -30.77 6.71 21.11
CA LYS A 37 -31.78 5.95 21.86
C LYS A 37 -31.33 4.50 22.15
N GLY A 38 -30.59 3.90 21.22
CA GLY A 38 -30.02 2.57 21.38
C GLY A 38 -28.85 2.54 22.37
N MET A 39 -28.05 3.61 22.42
CA MET A 39 -26.98 3.80 23.40
C MET A 39 -27.54 4.04 24.80
N ASP A 40 -28.63 4.79 24.94
CA ASP A 40 -29.33 4.97 26.23
C ASP A 40 -29.86 3.64 26.78
N ASN A 41 -30.27 2.72 25.90
CA ASN A 41 -30.72 1.37 26.25
C ASN A 41 -29.57 0.35 26.39
N LEU A 42 -28.34 0.70 25.99
CA LEU A 42 -27.26 -0.26 25.80
C LEU A 42 -26.89 -0.98 27.10
N LYS A 43 -26.77 -0.27 28.22
CA LYS A 43 -26.43 -0.89 29.51
C LYS A 43 -27.46 -1.94 29.93
N ALA A 44 -28.75 -1.60 29.85
CA ALA A 44 -29.83 -2.52 30.22
C ALA A 44 -29.87 -3.75 29.30
N PHE A 45 -29.60 -3.57 28.01
CA PHE A 45 -29.48 -4.67 27.05
C PHE A 45 -28.29 -5.59 27.37
N ILE A 46 -27.11 -5.04 27.68
CA ILE A 46 -25.95 -5.84 28.06
C ILE A 46 -26.20 -6.62 29.35
N ASP A 47 -26.83 -6.00 30.35
CA ASP A 47 -27.17 -6.66 31.60
C ASP A 47 -28.11 -7.86 31.39
N GLU A 48 -29.19 -7.65 30.61
CA GLU A 48 -30.13 -8.72 30.22
C GLU A 48 -29.42 -9.83 29.44
N TRP A 49 -28.54 -9.47 28.49
CA TRP A 49 -27.77 -10.44 27.71
C TRP A 49 -26.84 -11.29 28.58
N VAL A 50 -26.14 -10.68 29.53
CA VAL A 50 -25.24 -11.41 30.44
C VAL A 50 -26.04 -12.31 31.39
N GLU A 51 -27.22 -11.89 31.83
CA GLU A 51 -28.12 -12.72 32.64
C GLU A 51 -28.59 -13.96 31.86
N ASP A 52 -28.99 -13.79 30.60
CA ASP A 52 -29.51 -14.87 29.75
C ASP A 52 -28.42 -15.85 29.26
N PHE A 53 -27.20 -15.36 29.03
CA PHE A 53 -26.13 -16.13 28.36
C PHE A 53 -24.88 -16.41 29.22
N GLY A 54 -24.84 -15.90 30.46
CA GLY A 54 -23.95 -16.38 31.53
C GLY A 54 -22.50 -15.86 31.56
N GLU A 55 -21.99 -15.23 30.51
CA GLU A 55 -20.62 -14.67 30.50
C GLU A 55 -20.54 -13.32 29.75
N VAL A 56 -19.72 -12.39 30.26
CA VAL A 56 -19.47 -11.06 29.65
C VAL A 56 -18.73 -11.17 28.32
N ASP A 57 -17.92 -12.22 28.13
CA ASP A 57 -17.26 -12.53 26.85
C ASP A 57 -18.24 -13.00 25.76
N ALA A 58 -19.52 -13.20 26.11
CA ALA A 58 -20.59 -13.54 25.18
C ALA A 58 -21.29 -12.32 24.57
N VAL A 59 -20.90 -11.08 24.94
CA VAL A 59 -21.48 -9.87 24.34
C VAL A 59 -21.23 -9.88 22.82
N PRO A 60 -22.25 -9.61 21.98
CA PRO A 60 -22.08 -9.66 20.53
C PRO A 60 -20.95 -8.73 20.07
N PRO A 61 -20.04 -9.21 19.21
CA PRO A 61 -18.91 -8.41 18.75
C PRO A 61 -19.37 -7.19 17.94
N SER A 62 -20.58 -7.21 17.36
CA SER A 62 -21.20 -6.07 16.71
C SER A 62 -22.52 -5.72 17.38
N ILE A 63 -22.64 -4.46 17.78
CA ILE A 63 -23.85 -3.87 18.35
C ILE A 63 -24.19 -2.65 17.50
N TYR A 64 -25.35 -2.70 16.86
CA TYR A 64 -25.67 -1.80 15.77
C TYR A 64 -25.71 -0.32 16.16
N CYS A 65 -26.34 0.02 17.28
CA CYS A 65 -26.40 1.39 17.77
C CYS A 65 -25.01 1.96 18.04
N ARG A 66 -24.13 1.19 18.71
CA ARG A 66 -22.73 1.55 18.95
C ARG A 66 -21.96 1.78 17.66
N ASP A 67 -21.93 0.76 16.80
CA ASP A 67 -21.06 0.74 15.62
C ASP A 67 -21.49 1.81 14.60
N GLN A 68 -22.80 1.98 14.39
CA GLN A 68 -23.32 2.98 13.48
C GLN A 68 -23.25 4.39 14.05
N LEU A 69 -23.39 4.60 15.37
CA LEU A 69 -23.27 5.94 15.97
C LEU A 69 -21.87 6.52 15.74
N ILE A 70 -20.84 5.75 16.09
CA ILE A 70 -19.44 6.16 15.89
C ILE A 70 -19.20 6.50 14.43
N ARG A 71 -19.67 5.65 13.51
CA ARG A 71 -19.57 5.89 12.07
C ARG A 71 -20.26 7.19 11.64
N CYS A 72 -21.48 7.44 12.13
CA CYS A 72 -22.23 8.65 11.77
C CYS A 72 -21.54 9.91 12.28
N TYR A 73 -21.02 9.91 13.50
CA TYR A 73 -20.24 11.03 14.03
C TYR A 73 -18.98 11.29 13.20
N LEU A 74 -18.26 10.24 12.81
CA LEU A 74 -17.09 10.37 11.93
C LEU A 74 -17.44 10.92 10.54
N ILE A 75 -18.62 10.61 9.98
CA ILE A 75 -19.09 11.17 8.70
C ILE A 75 -19.37 12.67 8.80
N LYS A 76 -19.89 13.12 9.95
CA LYS A 76 -20.16 14.54 10.25
C LYS A 76 -18.91 15.31 10.69
N GLY A 77 -17.84 14.62 11.07
CA GLY A 77 -16.63 15.22 11.63
C GLY A 77 -16.75 15.56 13.12
N ASP A 78 -17.71 14.97 13.84
CA ASP A 78 -17.91 15.16 15.28
C ASP A 78 -17.04 14.16 16.09
N TYR A 79 -15.71 14.32 16.06
CA TYR A 79 -14.76 13.36 16.68
C TYR A 79 -14.90 13.23 18.20
N ASP A 80 -15.25 14.32 18.88
CA ASP A 80 -15.51 14.32 20.33
C ASP A 80 -16.68 13.39 20.66
N LYS A 81 -17.78 13.47 19.89
CA LYS A 81 -18.95 12.61 20.09
C LYS A 81 -18.68 11.16 19.70
N ALA A 82 -17.88 10.94 18.66
CA ALA A 82 -17.43 9.59 18.32
C ALA A 82 -16.62 8.98 19.48
N SER A 83 -15.71 9.74 20.08
CA SER A 83 -14.90 9.32 21.23
C SER A 83 -15.75 9.10 22.48
N ASP A 84 -16.76 9.94 22.71
CA ASP A 84 -17.73 9.78 23.79
C ASP A 84 -18.55 8.48 23.63
N ALA A 85 -19.00 8.16 22.41
CA ALA A 85 -19.69 6.90 22.14
C ALA A 85 -18.82 5.67 22.43
N VAL A 86 -17.51 5.73 22.14
CA VAL A 86 -16.56 4.67 22.53
C VAL A 86 -16.45 4.56 24.06
N LYS A 87 -16.35 5.70 24.75
CA LYS A 87 -16.27 5.74 26.22
C LYS A 87 -17.51 5.15 26.86
N ARG A 88 -18.72 5.55 26.44
CA ARG A 88 -19.99 4.97 26.90
C ARG A 88 -20.05 3.46 26.65
N SER A 89 -19.56 3.01 25.50
CA SER A 89 -19.53 1.58 25.16
C SER A 89 -18.64 0.76 26.09
N LEU A 90 -17.47 1.30 26.46
CA LEU A 90 -16.59 0.71 27.45
C LEU A 90 -17.25 0.69 28.84
N GLU A 91 -17.83 1.81 29.27
CA GLU A 91 -18.52 1.94 30.55
C GLU A 91 -19.72 0.98 30.69
N TYR A 92 -20.38 0.67 29.58
CA TYR A 92 -21.52 -0.25 29.56
C TYR A 92 -21.15 -1.72 29.36
N GLY A 93 -19.86 -2.06 29.28
CA GLY A 93 -19.39 -3.43 29.06
C GLY A 93 -19.64 -3.96 27.65
N ALA A 94 -19.94 -3.08 26.69
CA ALA A 94 -20.13 -3.45 25.29
C ALA A 94 -18.79 -3.64 24.54
N TRP A 95 -17.67 -3.25 25.14
CA TRP A 95 -16.32 -3.46 24.63
C TRP A 95 -15.34 -3.67 25.78
N SER A 96 -14.27 -4.42 25.48
CA SER A 96 -13.06 -4.47 26.29
C SER A 96 -12.26 -3.16 26.19
N GLU A 97 -11.31 -2.96 27.12
CA GLU A 97 -10.38 -1.83 27.07
C GLU A 97 -9.55 -1.82 25.78
N GLU A 98 -9.14 -2.98 25.28
CA GLU A 98 -8.37 -3.11 24.04
C GLU A 98 -9.16 -2.63 22.82
N GLU A 99 -10.41 -3.06 22.68
CA GLU A 99 -11.30 -2.64 21.58
C GLU A 99 -11.60 -1.14 21.64
N ALA A 100 -11.82 -0.60 22.85
CA ALA A 100 -12.04 0.82 23.05
C ALA A 100 -10.78 1.64 22.70
N ASN A 101 -9.59 1.18 23.08
CA ASN A 101 -8.32 1.85 22.76
C ASN A 101 -8.01 1.81 21.26
N SER A 102 -8.23 0.67 20.61
CA SER A 102 -8.10 0.52 19.16
C SER A 102 -9.05 1.46 18.41
N SER A 103 -10.31 1.54 18.86
CA SER A 103 -11.31 2.45 18.29
C SER A 103 -10.94 3.92 18.48
N LYS A 104 -10.46 4.32 19.66
CA LYS A 104 -9.97 5.69 19.93
C LYS A 104 -8.81 6.07 19.03
N LEU A 105 -7.82 5.18 18.86
CA LEU A 105 -6.68 5.42 17.97
C LEU A 105 -7.15 5.67 16.53
N ARG A 106 -8.11 4.86 16.05
CA ARG A 106 -8.69 5.04 14.72
C ARG A 106 -9.41 6.38 14.56
N ILE A 107 -10.18 6.81 15.58
CA ILE A 107 -10.86 8.12 15.59
C ILE A 107 -9.82 9.24 15.52
N GLN A 108 -8.76 9.16 16.33
CA GLN A 108 -7.68 10.15 16.34
C GLN A 108 -6.96 10.25 14.98
N GLN A 109 -6.65 9.12 14.34
CA GLN A 109 -6.05 9.11 13.00
C GLN A 109 -6.97 9.76 11.96
N LEU A 110 -8.29 9.53 12.05
CA LEU A 110 -9.29 10.15 11.18
C LEU A 110 -9.41 11.66 11.40
N GLU A 111 -9.35 12.11 12.65
CA GLU A 111 -9.35 13.53 13.01
C GLU A 111 -8.12 14.25 12.47
N ILE A 112 -6.92 13.68 12.68
CA ILE A 112 -5.68 14.22 12.14
C ILE A 112 -5.76 14.28 10.60
N ALA A 113 -6.26 13.22 9.95
CA ALA A 113 -6.41 13.20 8.51
C ALA A 113 -7.36 14.28 8.00
N HIS A 114 -8.51 14.47 8.66
CA HIS A 114 -9.46 15.53 8.36
C HIS A 114 -8.80 16.91 8.49
N GLN A 115 -8.18 17.21 9.64
CA GLN A 115 -7.57 18.52 9.89
C GLN A 115 -6.51 18.86 8.83
N LYS A 116 -5.61 17.92 8.54
CA LYS A 116 -4.56 18.11 7.52
C LYS A 116 -5.14 18.34 6.13
N VAL A 117 -6.16 17.57 5.74
CA VAL A 117 -6.82 17.75 4.43
C VAL A 117 -7.53 19.09 4.35
N VAL A 118 -8.27 19.49 5.38
CA VAL A 118 -8.95 20.80 5.43
C VAL A 118 -7.93 21.94 5.35
N ASP A 119 -6.85 21.89 6.12
CA ASP A 119 -5.77 22.88 6.08
C ASP A 119 -5.17 23.00 4.67
N ARG A 120 -5.00 21.86 3.98
CA ARG A 120 -4.51 21.84 2.60
C ARG A 120 -5.50 22.44 1.63
N LEU A 121 -6.78 22.10 1.73
CA LEU A 121 -7.81 22.57 0.81
C LEU A 121 -8.18 24.04 1.04
N ASN A 122 -8.01 24.56 2.25
CA ASN A 122 -8.08 25.99 2.53
C ASN A 122 -7.02 26.78 1.76
N LYS A 123 -5.77 26.26 1.72
CA LYS A 123 -4.65 26.91 1.03
C LYS A 123 -4.63 26.64 -0.48
N TYR A 124 -5.07 25.45 -0.89
CA TYR A 124 -4.97 24.94 -2.26
C TYR A 124 -6.28 24.22 -2.65
N PRO A 125 -7.38 24.98 -2.84
CA PRO A 125 -8.66 24.40 -3.27
C PRO A 125 -8.51 23.69 -4.62
N GLY A 126 -9.20 22.57 -4.80
CA GLY A 126 -9.11 21.75 -6.00
C GLY A 126 -7.93 20.77 -6.04
N THR A 127 -7.19 20.62 -4.93
CA THR A 127 -6.09 19.64 -4.83
C THR A 127 -6.60 18.24 -5.22
N PRO A 128 -5.94 17.54 -6.15
CA PRO A 128 -6.29 16.16 -6.50
C PRO A 128 -6.15 15.22 -5.30
N GLN A 129 -7.11 14.31 -5.11
CA GLN A 129 -7.09 13.29 -4.07
C GLN A 129 -5.82 12.42 -4.17
N SER A 130 -5.37 12.11 -5.38
CA SER A 130 -4.10 11.39 -5.61
C SER A 130 -2.89 12.12 -5.04
N ASP A 131 -2.92 13.46 -5.02
CA ASP A 131 -1.80 14.27 -4.58
C ASP A 131 -1.81 14.41 -3.05
N LEU A 132 -2.97 14.34 -2.40
CA LEU A 132 -3.04 14.35 -0.94
C LEU A 132 -2.30 13.17 -0.31
N TYR A 133 -2.32 11.99 -0.93
CA TYR A 133 -1.52 10.86 -0.48
C TYR A 133 0.00 11.11 -0.56
N LYS A 134 0.43 12.03 -1.44
CA LYS A 134 1.84 12.41 -1.59
C LYS A 134 2.21 13.56 -0.68
N VAL A 135 1.29 14.50 -0.48
CA VAL A 135 1.46 15.65 0.43
C VAL A 135 1.50 15.21 1.89
N PHE A 136 0.80 14.13 2.21
CA PHE A 136 0.70 13.59 3.56
C PHE A 136 1.13 12.12 3.63
N PRO A 137 2.43 11.84 3.42
CA PRO A 137 2.94 10.46 3.42
C PRO A 137 2.85 9.82 4.82
N ASP A 138 2.96 10.61 5.87
CA ASP A 138 2.97 10.15 7.28
C ASP A 138 1.57 9.95 7.86
N LEU A 139 0.51 10.27 7.11
CA LEU A 139 -0.86 10.04 7.56
C LEU A 139 -1.28 8.59 7.32
N ASP A 140 -2.07 8.06 8.25
CA ASP A 140 -2.67 6.74 8.10
C ASP A 140 -3.49 6.68 6.80
N ARG A 141 -3.08 5.78 5.90
CA ARG A 141 -3.65 5.69 4.56
C ARG A 141 -5.11 5.22 4.59
N ASP A 142 -5.47 4.39 5.54
CA ASP A 142 -6.82 3.87 5.64
C ASP A 142 -7.77 4.90 6.25
N ALA A 143 -7.29 5.73 7.18
CA ALA A 143 -7.98 6.92 7.65
C ALA A 143 -8.21 7.91 6.50
N LEU A 144 -7.19 8.22 5.70
CA LEU A 144 -7.34 9.09 4.51
C LEU A 144 -8.34 8.53 3.50
N LYS A 145 -8.22 7.25 3.12
CA LYS A 145 -9.18 6.60 2.21
C LYS A 145 -10.60 6.65 2.77
N TRP A 146 -10.76 6.35 4.05
CA TRP A 146 -12.06 6.37 4.71
C TRP A 146 -12.64 7.78 4.72
N TYR A 147 -11.84 8.79 5.10
CA TYR A 147 -12.25 10.19 5.13
C TYR A 147 -12.68 10.66 3.74
N PHE A 148 -11.90 10.37 2.70
CA PHE A 148 -12.33 10.66 1.33
C PHE A 148 -13.62 9.94 0.99
N ALA A 149 -13.76 8.65 1.28
CA ALA A 149 -14.93 7.88 0.88
C ALA A 149 -16.23 8.29 1.59
N ASN A 150 -16.16 8.75 2.83
CA ASN A 150 -17.33 8.89 3.70
C ASN A 150 -17.58 10.33 4.19
N SER A 151 -16.62 11.24 4.11
CA SER A 151 -16.79 12.59 4.64
C SER A 151 -17.86 13.38 3.89
N SER A 152 -18.75 14.01 4.65
CA SER A 152 -19.71 15.00 4.15
C SER A 152 -19.10 16.39 3.96
N SER A 153 -17.90 16.64 4.49
CA SER A 153 -17.21 17.93 4.44
C SER A 153 -16.37 18.15 3.18
N LEU A 154 -16.47 17.26 2.18
CA LEU A 154 -15.70 17.36 0.93
C LEU A 154 -16.62 17.40 -0.29
N ILE A 155 -16.39 18.37 -1.16
CA ILE A 155 -16.95 18.39 -2.51
C ILE A 155 -15.93 17.76 -3.46
N LYS A 156 -16.37 16.79 -4.27
CA LYS A 156 -15.52 16.08 -5.21
C LYS A 156 -15.93 16.37 -6.65
N ARG A 157 -14.95 16.63 -7.51
CA ARG A 157 -15.16 16.67 -8.96
C ARG A 157 -14.17 15.75 -9.65
N LYS A 158 -14.67 14.91 -10.55
CA LYS A 158 -13.81 14.02 -11.34
C LYS A 158 -12.81 14.87 -12.14
N HIS A 159 -11.53 14.55 -11.98
CA HIS A 159 -10.41 15.17 -12.69
C HIS A 159 -9.48 14.05 -13.18
N LYS A 160 -9.45 13.82 -14.49
CA LYS A 160 -8.71 12.70 -15.10
C LYS A 160 -9.11 11.36 -14.43
N ASN A 161 -8.13 10.64 -13.86
CA ASN A 161 -8.29 9.36 -13.18
C ASN A 161 -8.47 9.50 -11.66
N THR A 162 -8.71 10.71 -11.14
CA THR A 162 -8.89 10.98 -9.70
C THR A 162 -10.02 12.00 -9.47
N TYR A 163 -10.20 12.43 -8.23
CA TYR A 163 -11.10 13.52 -7.86
C TYR A 163 -10.29 14.70 -7.39
N SER A 164 -10.58 15.90 -7.91
CA SER A 164 -10.19 17.14 -7.25
C SER A 164 -11.16 17.42 -6.11
N LEU A 165 -10.64 17.98 -5.02
CA LEU A 165 -11.37 18.16 -3.77
C LEU A 165 -11.47 19.64 -3.40
N TRP A 166 -12.63 20.04 -2.87
CA TRP A 166 -12.92 21.37 -2.35
C TRP A 166 -13.66 21.25 -1.02
N LEU A 167 -13.58 22.31 -0.22
CA LEU A 167 -14.44 22.49 0.94
C LEU A 167 -15.76 23.17 0.53
N PRO A 168 -16.87 22.94 1.26
CA PRO A 168 -18.11 23.66 1.08
C PRO A 168 -17.90 25.18 1.09
N GLY A 169 -18.53 25.88 0.14
CA GLY A 169 -18.44 27.34 0.01
C GLY A 169 -17.23 27.86 -0.81
N GLN A 170 -16.29 27.00 -1.19
CA GLN A 170 -15.20 27.40 -2.10
C GLN A 170 -15.71 27.54 -3.55
N GLU A 171 -15.16 28.51 -4.30
CA GLU A 171 -15.48 28.64 -5.73
C GLU A 171 -14.94 27.45 -6.52
N ILE A 172 -15.84 26.76 -7.21
CA ILE A 172 -15.50 25.62 -8.07
C ILE A 172 -15.56 26.10 -9.52
N PRO A 173 -14.43 26.15 -10.25
CA PRO A 173 -14.40 26.61 -11.64
C PRO A 173 -15.38 25.82 -12.52
N LYS A 174 -16.21 26.49 -13.33
CA LYS A 174 -17.24 25.81 -14.14
C LYS A 174 -16.65 24.97 -15.28
N GLU A 175 -15.54 25.39 -15.88
CA GLU A 175 -14.83 24.65 -16.93
C GLU A 175 -13.87 23.58 -16.35
N ASN A 176 -13.63 22.50 -17.11
CA ASN A 176 -12.48 21.61 -16.82
C ASN A 176 -11.20 22.45 -16.92
N ILE A 177 -10.34 22.39 -15.91
CA ILE A 177 -9.06 23.12 -15.84
C ILE A 177 -8.33 22.98 -17.19
N LYS A 178 -8.38 24.01 -18.03
CA LYS A 178 -7.52 24.13 -19.21
C LYS A 178 -6.11 24.39 -18.71
N GLU A 179 -5.14 23.68 -19.30
CA GLU A 179 -3.72 23.83 -18.99
C GLU A 179 -3.30 25.30 -19.00
N LEU A 180 -2.61 25.73 -17.94
CA LEU A 180 -1.86 26.98 -17.97
C LEU A 180 -0.62 26.77 -18.82
N SER A 181 -0.67 27.29 -20.05
CA SER A 181 0.52 27.60 -20.87
C SER A 181 1.44 28.58 -20.15
N PRO A 182 2.76 28.53 -20.40
CA PRO A 182 3.75 29.30 -19.66
C PRO A 182 3.60 30.80 -19.92
N VAL A 183 3.18 31.55 -18.91
CA VAL A 183 3.14 33.02 -18.96
C VAL A 183 4.52 33.56 -18.59
N LYS A 184 5.14 34.24 -19.57
CA LYS A 184 6.27 35.15 -19.40
C LYS A 184 5.87 36.30 -18.47
N GLU A 185 6.84 36.77 -17.69
CA GLU A 185 6.83 38.01 -16.88
C GLU A 185 6.06 37.95 -15.55
N ILE A 186 6.69 37.39 -14.51
CA ILE A 186 6.58 37.89 -13.13
C ILE A 186 7.97 37.83 -12.47
N SER A 187 8.28 38.88 -11.71
CA SER A 187 9.55 39.35 -11.14
C SER A 187 10.57 38.31 -10.63
N ASN A 188 11.84 38.55 -10.99
CA ASN A 188 13.03 37.71 -10.76
C ASN A 188 13.45 37.54 -9.28
N GLU A 189 12.82 38.19 -8.30
CA GLU A 189 13.18 38.02 -6.88
C GLU A 189 12.38 36.93 -6.17
N ILE A 190 11.16 36.62 -6.62
CA ILE A 190 10.34 35.56 -6.00
C ILE A 190 10.72 34.19 -6.59
N LEU A 191 11.25 34.14 -7.81
CA LEU A 191 11.51 32.91 -8.57
C LEU A 191 12.75 32.13 -8.07
N THR A 192 13.73 32.82 -7.47
CA THR A 192 14.93 32.19 -6.90
C THR A 192 14.61 31.47 -5.59
N THR A 193 13.89 32.14 -4.69
CA THR A 193 13.49 31.56 -3.40
C THR A 193 12.46 30.44 -3.54
N SER A 194 11.52 30.55 -4.50
CA SER A 194 10.50 29.52 -4.72
C SER A 194 11.00 28.30 -5.50
N LYS A 195 12.01 28.43 -6.38
CA LYS A 195 12.66 27.25 -6.98
C LYS A 195 13.51 26.46 -5.99
N GLU A 196 14.17 27.13 -5.04
CA GLU A 196 14.87 26.44 -3.95
C GLU A 196 13.90 25.74 -2.99
N ILE A 197 12.76 26.37 -2.66
CA ILE A 197 11.75 25.77 -1.76
C ILE A 197 10.92 24.66 -2.42
N ILE A 198 10.62 24.74 -3.73
CA ILE A 198 9.87 23.69 -4.46
C ILE A 198 10.73 22.43 -4.70
N TYR A 199 12.06 22.57 -4.74
CA TYR A 199 12.97 21.42 -4.78
C TYR A 199 13.18 20.75 -3.42
N LEU A 200 12.70 21.34 -2.32
CA LEU A 200 13.07 20.93 -0.97
C LEU A 200 12.18 19.86 -0.33
N ASN A 201 11.05 19.43 -0.92
CA ASN A 201 10.19 18.39 -0.32
C ASN A 201 9.28 17.64 -1.33
N LYS A 202 9.86 17.03 -2.35
CA LYS A 202 9.22 15.88 -3.03
C LYS A 202 10.02 14.64 -2.72
N PHE A 203 9.72 14.00 -1.59
CA PHE A 203 10.16 12.63 -1.38
C PHE A 203 9.60 11.77 -2.54
N PRO A 204 10.41 10.86 -3.11
CA PRO A 204 9.94 9.94 -4.12
C PRO A 204 8.88 8.99 -3.55
N ASP A 205 8.05 8.37 -4.41
CA ASP A 205 6.95 7.46 -4.02
C ASP A 205 7.42 6.34 -3.07
N TRP A 206 8.68 5.94 -3.21
CA TRP A 206 9.41 5.16 -2.21
C TRP A 206 10.74 5.87 -1.94
N TYR A 207 11.09 6.04 -0.66
CA TYR A 207 12.38 6.58 -0.26
C TYR A 207 12.98 5.86 0.95
N VAL A 208 14.30 5.91 1.04
CA VAL A 208 15.07 5.56 2.22
C VAL A 208 15.94 6.73 2.60
N SER A 209 15.99 7.05 3.89
CA SER A 209 16.91 8.04 4.42
C SER A 209 17.76 7.45 5.53
N VAL A 210 19.02 7.84 5.58
CA VAL A 210 19.92 7.53 6.68
C VAL A 210 20.32 8.82 7.37
N SER A 211 20.15 8.84 8.68
CA SER A 211 20.53 9.94 9.55
C SER A 211 21.66 9.51 10.45
N PHE A 212 22.65 10.38 10.66
CA PHE A 212 23.74 10.16 11.59
C PHE A 212 24.26 11.49 12.14
N GLY A 213 24.79 11.47 13.36
CA GLY A 213 25.41 12.65 13.97
C GLY A 213 26.92 12.70 13.78
N ASP A 214 27.55 13.71 14.39
CA ASP A 214 29.01 13.81 14.46
C ASP A 214 29.64 12.52 15.05
N SER A 215 30.80 12.13 14.53
CA SER A 215 31.47 10.88 14.90
C SER A 215 32.98 11.04 14.91
N SER A 216 33.64 10.43 15.89
CA SER A 216 35.11 10.34 15.97
C SER A 216 35.72 9.31 14.99
N SER A 217 34.87 8.61 14.24
CA SER A 217 35.31 7.63 13.24
C SER A 217 36.16 8.29 12.14
N LYS A 218 37.23 7.59 11.72
CA LYS A 218 38.05 7.98 10.56
C LYS A 218 37.22 8.07 9.27
N ASN A 219 36.08 7.38 9.21
CA ASN A 219 35.17 7.39 8.06
C ASN A 219 34.24 8.61 8.04
N PHE A 220 34.24 9.47 9.07
CA PHE A 220 33.29 10.58 9.19
C PHE A 220 33.31 11.52 7.98
N ALA A 221 34.49 12.04 7.61
CA ALA A 221 34.63 12.93 6.46
C ALA A 221 34.13 12.30 5.15
N LYS A 222 34.41 11.00 4.96
CA LYS A 222 33.96 10.24 3.78
C LYS A 222 32.43 10.07 3.78
N ALA A 223 31.85 9.69 4.92
CA ALA A 223 30.41 9.51 5.06
C ALA A 223 29.66 10.84 4.84
N LEU A 224 30.14 11.94 5.41
CA LEU A 224 29.55 13.26 5.22
C LEU A 224 29.62 13.70 3.75
N THR A 225 30.74 13.45 3.07
CA THR A 225 30.87 13.73 1.64
C THR A 225 29.86 12.94 0.80
N LEU A 226 29.69 11.65 1.09
CA LEU A 226 28.69 10.81 0.42
C LEU A 226 27.27 11.28 0.72
N ALA A 227 26.97 11.65 1.97
CA ALA A 227 25.67 12.16 2.37
C ALA A 227 25.30 13.45 1.65
N LYS A 228 26.25 14.40 1.53
CA LYS A 228 26.06 15.65 0.78
C LYS A 228 25.87 15.46 -0.73
N SER A 229 26.29 14.31 -1.26
CA SER A 229 26.07 13.94 -2.66
C SER A 229 24.71 13.29 -2.93
N ALA A 230 23.91 13.03 -1.88
CA ALA A 230 22.59 12.45 -2.02
C ALA A 230 21.63 13.37 -2.78
N PRO A 231 20.60 12.82 -3.45
CA PRO A 231 19.57 13.61 -4.14
C PRO A 231 18.94 14.69 -3.26
N GLN A 232 18.74 14.38 -1.98
CA GLN A 232 18.33 15.33 -0.97
C GLN A 232 19.15 15.09 0.30
N PHE A 233 19.55 16.20 0.93
CA PHE A 233 20.38 16.21 2.12
C PHE A 233 19.89 17.31 3.06
N ILE A 234 19.75 16.97 4.35
CA ILE A 234 19.24 17.85 5.39
C ILE A 234 20.26 17.88 6.53
N GLU A 235 20.64 19.07 6.96
CA GLU A 235 21.38 19.30 8.19
C GLU A 235 20.41 19.87 9.23
N SER A 236 20.33 19.24 10.40
CA SER A 236 19.51 19.70 11.51
C SER A 236 20.27 19.52 12.83
N LYS A 237 19.64 19.94 13.94
CA LYS A 237 20.17 19.76 15.28
C LYS A 237 19.17 18.99 16.12
N ASP A 238 19.66 18.10 16.99
CA ASP A 238 18.83 17.42 17.97
C ASP A 238 18.52 18.34 19.17
N GLU A 239 17.74 17.83 20.14
CA GLU A 239 17.36 18.56 21.35
C GLU A 239 18.55 18.97 22.24
N LEU A 240 19.72 18.35 22.02
CA LEU A 240 20.96 18.57 22.75
C LEU A 240 21.96 19.42 21.94
N ASP A 241 21.50 20.06 20.86
CA ASP A 241 22.28 20.90 19.94
C ASP A 241 23.36 20.14 19.13
N ASN A 242 23.31 18.80 19.07
CA ASN A 242 24.22 18.02 18.24
C ASN A 242 23.76 18.04 16.77
N ASN A 243 24.72 18.09 15.84
CA ASN A 243 24.41 18.05 14.42
C ASN A 243 23.88 16.67 14.01
N ILE A 244 22.84 16.68 13.19
CA ILE A 244 22.25 15.52 12.53
C ILE A 244 22.31 15.73 11.02
N TYR A 245 22.93 14.79 10.33
CA TYR A 245 23.05 14.77 8.87
C TYR A 245 22.14 13.69 8.32
N GLN A 246 21.17 14.06 7.50
CA GLN A 246 20.22 13.15 6.89
C GLN A 246 20.37 13.15 5.37
N ALA A 247 20.59 11.98 4.79
CA ALA A 247 20.67 11.78 3.34
C ALA A 247 19.51 10.91 2.87
N ILE A 248 18.83 11.33 1.80
CA ILE A 248 17.58 10.73 1.30
C ILE A 248 17.79 10.23 -0.13
N PHE A 249 17.33 9.01 -0.40
CA PHE A 249 17.52 8.28 -1.65
C PHE A 249 16.20 7.63 -2.10
N SER A 250 15.99 7.49 -3.42
CA SER A 250 14.88 6.75 -4.00
C SER A 250 15.17 5.25 -4.16
N ASN A 251 14.21 4.52 -4.72
CA ASN A 251 14.37 3.12 -5.11
C ASN A 251 15.13 2.92 -6.43
N SER A 252 15.58 3.99 -7.10
CA SER A 252 16.37 3.87 -8.33
C SER A 252 17.69 3.15 -8.05
N SER A 253 18.17 2.36 -9.03
CA SER A 253 19.36 1.52 -8.85
C SER A 253 20.58 2.31 -8.37
N LYS A 254 20.83 3.49 -8.96
CA LYS A 254 21.97 4.35 -8.61
C LYS A 254 21.87 4.89 -7.19
N GLU A 255 20.70 5.42 -6.83
CA GLU A 255 20.51 6.05 -5.52
C GLU A 255 20.47 5.02 -4.40
N TYR A 256 19.82 3.88 -4.60
CA TYR A 256 19.78 2.83 -3.60
C TYR A 256 21.17 2.24 -3.32
N LEU A 257 22.02 2.05 -4.35
CA LEU A 257 23.40 1.62 -4.14
C LEU A 257 24.26 2.68 -3.45
N ALA A 258 23.98 3.97 -3.69
CA ALA A 258 24.62 5.07 -2.95
C ALA A 258 24.21 5.05 -1.47
N PHE A 259 22.92 4.80 -1.18
CA PHE A 259 22.43 4.57 0.18
C PHE A 259 23.17 3.40 0.85
N VAL A 260 23.27 2.24 0.19
CA VAL A 260 23.99 1.07 0.74
C VAL A 260 25.44 1.43 1.06
N SER A 261 26.13 2.12 0.14
CA SER A 261 27.51 2.54 0.32
C SER A 261 27.70 3.48 1.51
N LEU A 262 26.77 4.43 1.71
CA LEU A 262 26.79 5.32 2.87
C LEU A 262 26.50 4.55 4.16
N TYR A 263 25.46 3.70 4.14
CA TYR A 263 25.04 2.91 5.29
C TYR A 263 26.14 1.97 5.80
N GLU A 264 26.92 1.36 4.92
CA GLU A 264 28.06 0.52 5.31
C GLU A 264 29.10 1.29 6.15
N LEU A 265 29.29 2.58 5.91
CA LEU A 265 30.22 3.42 6.68
C LEU A 265 29.68 3.82 8.06
N VAL A 266 28.38 4.08 8.13
CA VAL A 266 27.75 4.70 9.31
C VAL A 266 26.99 3.70 10.19
N SER A 267 26.63 2.53 9.69
CA SER A 267 25.70 1.61 10.38
C SER A 267 26.11 1.27 11.80
N SER A 268 27.41 1.22 12.11
CA SER A 268 27.93 0.91 13.45
C SER A 268 27.90 2.07 14.44
N TRP A 269 27.56 3.28 14.01
CA TRP A 269 27.57 4.46 14.86
C TRP A 269 26.27 4.53 15.66
N LYS A 270 26.37 4.91 16.94
CA LYS A 270 25.21 4.98 17.85
C LYS A 270 24.16 6.00 17.42
N SER A 271 24.58 7.05 16.72
CA SER A 271 23.70 8.11 16.21
C SER A 271 23.02 7.74 14.89
N THR A 272 23.27 6.54 14.34
CA THR A 272 22.71 6.15 13.04
C THR A 272 21.33 5.52 13.18
N PHE A 273 20.37 6.06 12.43
CA PHE A 273 19.06 5.46 12.23
C PHE A 273 18.65 5.59 10.76
N VAL A 274 17.77 4.68 10.32
CA VAL A 274 17.29 4.63 8.94
C VAL A 274 15.78 4.76 8.95
N ILE A 275 15.26 5.55 8.03
CA ILE A 275 13.83 5.75 7.82
C ILE A 275 13.47 5.27 6.41
N ILE A 276 12.43 4.47 6.28
CA ILE A 276 11.83 4.13 4.98
C ILE A 276 10.39 4.62 4.99
N ASN A 277 10.02 5.48 4.04
CA ASN A 277 8.65 6.01 3.90
C ASN A 277 8.04 6.57 5.20
N GLY A 278 8.86 7.22 6.04
CA GLY A 278 8.42 7.83 7.30
C GLY A 278 8.61 6.94 8.54
N GLU A 279 8.87 5.65 8.37
CA GLU A 279 9.03 4.70 9.49
C GLU A 279 10.50 4.46 9.83
N ILE A 280 10.84 4.53 11.13
CA ILE A 280 12.18 4.15 11.62
C ILE A 280 12.32 2.64 11.53
N MET A 281 13.39 2.19 10.88
CA MET A 281 13.63 0.79 10.58
C MET A 281 14.66 0.16 11.52
N ASP A 282 14.38 -1.07 11.96
CA ASP A 282 15.36 -1.88 12.67
C ASP A 282 16.54 -2.27 11.76
N ARG A 283 17.74 -2.31 12.34
CA ARG A 283 18.99 -2.62 11.65
C ARG A 283 18.98 -3.98 10.96
N LYS A 284 18.32 -5.00 11.53
CA LYS A 284 18.19 -6.33 10.90
C LYS A 284 17.33 -6.28 9.65
N ILE A 285 16.27 -5.47 9.65
CA ILE A 285 15.40 -5.29 8.48
C ILE A 285 16.21 -4.61 7.37
N ILE A 286 16.94 -3.54 7.69
CA ILE A 286 17.80 -2.86 6.71
C ILE A 286 18.90 -3.77 6.17
N GLY A 287 19.55 -4.56 7.03
CA GLY A 287 20.55 -5.55 6.60
C GLY A 287 19.97 -6.58 5.63
N GLY A 288 18.80 -7.14 5.96
CA GLY A 288 18.10 -8.08 5.09
C GLY A 288 17.65 -7.46 3.76
N LEU A 289 17.20 -6.21 3.80
CA LEU A 289 16.80 -5.46 2.61
C LEU A 289 18.01 -5.15 1.71
N ASN A 290 19.11 -4.66 2.27
CA ASN A 290 20.35 -4.35 1.54
C ASN A 290 20.94 -5.58 0.88
N TYR A 291 20.86 -6.73 1.55
CA TYR A 291 21.25 -8.00 0.97
C TYR A 291 20.32 -8.37 -0.21
N CYS A 292 19.02 -8.46 0.03
CA CYS A 292 18.08 -8.97 -0.96
C CYS A 292 17.83 -8.00 -2.13
N TYR A 293 17.43 -6.76 -1.86
CA TYR A 293 17.13 -5.77 -2.89
C TYR A 293 18.41 -5.19 -3.52
N GLY A 294 19.50 -5.10 -2.75
CA GLY A 294 20.81 -4.77 -3.32
C GLY A 294 21.28 -5.81 -4.34
N ASP A 295 21.13 -7.10 -4.06
CA ASP A 295 21.47 -8.17 -5.02
C ASP A 295 20.54 -8.18 -6.23
N LYS A 296 19.24 -7.88 -6.06
CA LYS A 296 18.33 -7.64 -7.18
C LYS A 296 18.86 -6.55 -8.10
N ILE A 297 19.27 -5.40 -7.55
CA ILE A 297 19.79 -4.28 -8.35
C ILE A 297 21.10 -4.67 -9.04
N ARG A 298 22.04 -5.31 -8.32
CA ARG A 298 23.34 -5.69 -8.85
C ARG A 298 23.27 -6.78 -9.92
N SER A 299 22.36 -7.73 -9.78
CA SER A 299 22.21 -8.84 -10.73
C SER A 299 21.58 -8.42 -12.05
N GLY A 300 20.78 -7.35 -12.08
CA GLY A 300 20.02 -6.93 -13.26
C GLY A 300 18.96 -7.94 -13.72
N ASN A 301 18.71 -9.01 -12.94
CA ASN A 301 17.76 -10.06 -13.30
C ASN A 301 16.31 -9.59 -13.02
N PRO A 302 15.46 -9.43 -14.04
CA PRO A 302 14.07 -9.03 -13.85
C PRO A 302 13.26 -10.06 -13.04
N GLU A 303 13.64 -11.33 -13.10
CA GLU A 303 12.95 -12.43 -12.39
C GLU A 303 13.50 -12.68 -10.98
N PHE A 304 14.47 -11.90 -10.50
CA PHE A 304 15.09 -12.10 -9.18
C PHE A 304 14.05 -12.23 -8.05
N CYS A 305 13.00 -11.40 -8.09
CA CYS A 305 11.93 -11.44 -7.10
C CYS A 305 11.07 -12.72 -7.17
N TYR A 306 10.98 -13.36 -8.33
CA TYR A 306 10.33 -14.66 -8.48
C TYR A 306 11.25 -15.81 -8.09
N GLY A 307 12.57 -15.64 -8.16
CA GLY A 307 13.55 -16.59 -7.64
C GLY A 307 14.97 -16.05 -7.78
N ALA A 308 15.70 -15.96 -6.66
CA ALA A 308 17.14 -15.67 -6.70
C ALA A 308 17.97 -16.88 -7.16
N SER A 309 17.36 -18.07 -7.10
CA SER A 309 17.88 -19.35 -7.57
C SER A 309 16.73 -20.34 -7.77
N MET A 310 16.99 -21.48 -8.41
CA MET A 310 16.02 -22.57 -8.56
C MET A 310 15.40 -23.05 -7.24
N PHE A 311 16.10 -22.88 -6.11
CA PHE A 311 15.61 -23.30 -4.79
C PHE A 311 14.57 -22.35 -4.19
N THR A 312 14.49 -21.13 -4.70
CA THR A 312 13.60 -20.07 -4.18
C THR A 312 12.56 -19.63 -5.19
N GLU A 313 12.54 -20.26 -6.37
CA GLU A 313 11.61 -19.94 -7.44
C GLU A 313 10.15 -20.19 -7.01
N ASN A 314 9.29 -19.21 -7.30
CA ASN A 314 7.88 -19.21 -6.95
C ASN A 314 7.07 -18.26 -7.86
N PRO A 315 5.74 -18.44 -7.96
CA PRO A 315 4.89 -17.60 -8.80
C PRO A 315 4.43 -16.27 -8.14
N PHE A 316 4.80 -15.98 -6.89
CA PHE A 316 4.19 -14.91 -6.09
C PHE A 316 4.91 -13.57 -6.17
N GLY A 317 6.06 -13.47 -6.84
CA GLY A 317 6.78 -12.20 -7.00
C GLY A 317 7.54 -11.73 -5.75
N CYS A 318 7.73 -12.62 -4.78
CA CYS A 318 8.72 -12.47 -3.72
C CYS A 318 9.24 -13.83 -3.25
N HIS A 319 10.49 -14.15 -3.60
CA HIS A 319 11.17 -15.39 -3.25
C HIS A 319 11.51 -15.54 -1.78
N ARG A 320 11.26 -14.50 -0.98
CA ARG A 320 11.38 -14.53 0.47
C ARG A 320 10.12 -14.98 1.21
N LEU A 321 9.00 -15.20 0.50
CA LEU A 321 7.77 -15.75 1.09
C LEU A 321 7.89 -17.21 1.52
N GLN A 322 9.01 -17.89 1.18
CA GLN A 322 9.26 -19.29 1.53
C GLN A 322 8.15 -20.24 1.04
N ILE A 323 7.75 -20.07 -0.22
CA ILE A 323 6.79 -20.94 -0.93
C ILE A 323 7.40 -21.29 -2.28
N SER A 324 8.32 -22.24 -2.31
CA SER A 324 9.03 -22.70 -3.51
C SER A 324 8.93 -24.21 -3.67
N ALA A 325 9.30 -24.73 -4.84
CA ALA A 325 9.34 -26.16 -5.12
C ALA A 325 10.12 -26.97 -4.06
N PHE A 326 11.14 -26.34 -3.45
CA PHE A 326 12.05 -26.94 -2.48
C PHE A 326 11.75 -26.56 -1.03
N ASN A 327 10.81 -25.63 -0.81
CA ASN A 327 10.47 -25.13 0.52
C ASN A 327 9.00 -24.72 0.57
N ASN A 328 8.15 -25.60 1.10
CA ASN A 328 6.69 -25.42 1.16
C ASN A 328 6.08 -25.16 -0.23
N PRO A 329 6.16 -26.13 -1.16
CA PRO A 329 5.62 -25.93 -2.51
C PRO A 329 4.12 -25.62 -2.46
N TRP A 330 3.67 -24.70 -3.31
CA TRP A 330 2.25 -24.30 -3.29
C TRP A 330 1.29 -25.48 -3.54
N TRP A 331 1.73 -26.50 -4.29
CA TRP A 331 0.95 -27.69 -4.56
C TRP A 331 0.85 -28.67 -3.39
N SER A 332 1.61 -28.48 -2.29
CA SER A 332 1.45 -29.29 -1.07
C SER A 332 0.37 -28.78 -0.12
N PHE A 333 -0.24 -27.63 -0.40
CA PHE A 333 -1.34 -27.10 0.39
C PHE A 333 -2.65 -27.62 -0.20
N GLY A 334 -3.29 -28.59 0.45
CA GLY A 334 -4.52 -29.15 -0.07
C GLY A 334 -4.93 -30.48 0.55
N ARG A 335 -5.90 -31.11 -0.10
CA ARG A 335 -6.40 -32.44 0.24
C ARG A 335 -6.95 -33.16 -0.98
N PHE A 336 -6.84 -34.48 -1.00
CA PHE A 336 -7.54 -35.31 -1.98
C PHE A 336 -9.03 -35.38 -1.66
N ASP A 337 -9.87 -35.33 -2.70
CA ASP A 337 -11.26 -35.77 -2.62
C ASP A 337 -11.39 -37.30 -2.82
N ASN A 338 -12.63 -37.80 -2.72
CA ASN A 338 -12.93 -39.22 -2.91
C ASN A 338 -12.70 -39.75 -4.33
N LYS A 339 -12.45 -38.87 -5.32
CA LYS A 339 -12.14 -39.23 -6.71
C LYS A 339 -10.63 -39.22 -6.99
N GLY A 340 -9.82 -38.77 -6.02
CA GLY A 340 -8.38 -38.59 -6.16
C GLY A 340 -8.01 -37.29 -6.89
N VAL A 341 -8.89 -36.28 -6.85
CA VAL A 341 -8.57 -34.90 -7.26
C VAL A 341 -8.00 -34.15 -6.07
N TRP A 342 -6.86 -33.51 -6.26
CA TRP A 342 -6.20 -32.69 -5.25
C TRP A 342 -6.76 -31.28 -5.26
N TRP A 343 -7.45 -30.88 -4.20
CA TRP A 343 -7.99 -29.52 -4.04
C TRP A 343 -6.98 -28.64 -3.32
N ILE A 344 -6.63 -27.52 -3.94
CA ILE A 344 -5.60 -26.62 -3.43
C ILE A 344 -6.20 -25.71 -2.37
N ASP A 345 -5.54 -25.66 -1.21
CA ASP A 345 -5.94 -24.79 -0.11
C ASP A 345 -5.32 -23.40 -0.27
N LYS A 346 -5.96 -22.56 -1.11
CA LYS A 346 -5.55 -21.18 -1.33
C LYS A 346 -5.61 -20.32 -0.06
N ASP A 347 -6.44 -20.68 0.92
CA ASP A 347 -6.56 -19.94 2.17
C ASP A 347 -5.35 -20.21 3.07
N ALA A 348 -4.89 -21.45 3.15
CA ALA A 348 -3.65 -21.81 3.84
C ALA A 348 -2.42 -21.11 3.21
N ILE A 349 -2.35 -21.08 1.87
CA ILE A 349 -1.28 -20.34 1.16
C ILE A 349 -1.36 -18.85 1.47
N ARG A 350 -2.57 -18.24 1.48
CA ARG A 350 -2.76 -16.83 1.83
C ARG A 350 -2.31 -16.51 3.24
N LYS A 351 -2.63 -17.37 4.22
CA LYS A 351 -2.21 -17.22 5.61
C LYS A 351 -0.68 -17.21 5.73
N ARG A 352 -0.02 -18.15 5.04
CA ARG A 352 1.44 -18.21 4.98
C ARG A 352 2.04 -16.96 4.34
N ILE A 353 1.48 -16.49 3.22
CA ILE A 353 1.90 -15.23 2.59
C ILE A 353 1.83 -14.08 3.59
N ALA A 354 0.72 -13.92 4.31
CA ALA A 354 0.53 -12.85 5.27
C ALA A 354 1.62 -12.88 6.36
N GLU A 355 1.87 -14.05 6.95
CA GLU A 355 2.88 -14.26 7.99
C GLU A 355 4.31 -13.92 7.54
N TYR A 356 4.72 -14.39 6.36
CA TYR A 356 6.09 -14.24 5.88
C TYR A 356 6.35 -12.93 5.11
N SER A 357 5.30 -12.18 4.77
CA SER A 357 5.43 -10.91 4.04
C SER A 357 5.87 -9.73 4.91
N VAL A 358 5.58 -9.75 6.22
CA VAL A 358 5.77 -8.63 7.15
C VAL A 358 7.18 -8.00 7.07
N PRO A 359 8.29 -8.76 7.07
CA PRO A 359 9.64 -8.17 7.01
C PRO A 359 9.97 -7.46 5.70
N TYR A 360 9.14 -7.64 4.67
CA TYR A 360 9.40 -7.18 3.30
C TYR A 360 8.44 -6.07 2.86
N LEU A 361 7.52 -5.63 3.71
CA LEU A 361 6.57 -4.56 3.38
C LEU A 361 7.27 -3.25 2.99
N SER A 362 8.44 -2.97 3.57
CA SER A 362 9.26 -1.79 3.26
C SER A 362 10.14 -1.97 2.01
N CYS A 363 10.15 -3.16 1.38
CA CYS A 363 10.96 -3.41 0.19
C CYS A 363 10.37 -2.72 -1.05
N PRO A 364 11.16 -1.95 -1.83
CA PRO A 364 10.65 -1.25 -3.00
C PRO A 364 10.15 -2.16 -4.12
N ALA A 365 10.55 -3.43 -4.13
CA ALA A 365 10.09 -4.42 -5.12
C ALA A 365 8.89 -5.24 -4.65
N PHE A 366 8.53 -5.17 -3.36
CA PHE A 366 7.45 -5.95 -2.81
C PHE A 366 6.09 -5.34 -3.16
N SER A 367 5.11 -6.19 -3.48
CA SER A 367 3.75 -5.77 -3.82
C SER A 367 2.76 -6.84 -3.40
N ASN A 368 1.93 -6.55 -2.40
CA ASN A 368 0.86 -7.44 -1.97
C ASN A 368 -0.11 -7.77 -3.12
N ASP A 369 -0.42 -6.80 -3.97
CA ASP A 369 -1.30 -7.02 -5.13
C ASP A 369 -0.72 -8.05 -6.10
N LYS A 370 0.59 -7.97 -6.41
CA LYS A 370 1.26 -8.97 -7.27
C LYS A 370 1.27 -10.36 -6.63
N VAL A 371 1.54 -10.42 -5.33
CA VAL A 371 1.56 -11.67 -4.55
C VAL A 371 0.19 -12.34 -4.57
N LEU A 372 -0.87 -11.58 -4.27
CA LEU A 372 -2.24 -12.08 -4.26
C LEU A 372 -2.72 -12.41 -5.68
N SER A 373 -2.30 -11.68 -6.70
CA SER A 373 -2.54 -12.04 -8.09
C SER A 373 -1.89 -13.39 -8.44
N GLY A 374 -0.66 -13.65 -7.99
CA GLY A 374 0.02 -14.93 -8.16
C GLY A 374 -0.76 -16.08 -7.50
N LEU A 375 -1.24 -15.88 -6.26
CA LEU A 375 -2.09 -16.83 -5.56
C LEU A 375 -3.41 -17.12 -6.32
N ASN A 376 -4.08 -16.06 -6.77
CA ASN A 376 -5.35 -16.20 -7.48
C ASN A 376 -5.20 -16.90 -8.83
N SER A 377 -4.02 -16.78 -9.46
CA SER A 377 -3.70 -17.45 -10.73
C SER A 377 -3.41 -18.95 -10.60
N LEU A 378 -3.22 -19.47 -9.38
CA LEU A 378 -3.08 -20.91 -9.16
C LEU A 378 -4.39 -21.63 -9.53
N PRO A 379 -4.32 -22.90 -9.98
CA PRO A 379 -5.53 -23.69 -10.17
C PRO A 379 -6.26 -23.91 -8.83
N ASP A 380 -7.55 -24.20 -8.87
CA ASP A 380 -8.31 -24.57 -7.66
C ASP A 380 -8.10 -26.05 -7.30
N PHE A 381 -7.75 -26.87 -8.30
CA PHE A 381 -7.50 -28.29 -8.11
C PHE A 381 -6.53 -28.84 -9.17
N ILE A 382 -5.93 -29.99 -8.87
CA ILE A 382 -5.07 -30.77 -9.75
C ILE A 382 -5.64 -32.20 -9.84
N ASN A 383 -5.79 -32.72 -11.04
CA ASN A 383 -6.20 -34.11 -11.25
C ASN A 383 -5.04 -34.94 -11.84
N PRO A 384 -4.24 -35.63 -11.00
CA PRO A 384 -3.08 -36.38 -11.48
C PRO A 384 -3.45 -37.60 -12.35
N LYS A 385 -4.73 -38.02 -12.39
CA LYS A 385 -5.19 -39.06 -13.31
C LYS A 385 -5.47 -38.54 -14.72
N LYS A 386 -5.71 -37.23 -14.87
CA LYS A 386 -6.04 -36.58 -16.14
C LYS A 386 -4.92 -35.71 -16.68
N ASP A 387 -4.10 -35.15 -15.80
CA ASP A 387 -2.96 -34.31 -16.16
C ASP A 387 -1.66 -35.11 -15.99
N PRO A 388 -0.99 -35.51 -17.10
CA PRO A 388 0.22 -36.33 -17.05
C PRO A 388 1.44 -35.60 -16.45
N ASN A 389 1.34 -34.28 -16.24
CA ASN A 389 2.39 -33.48 -15.62
C ASN A 389 2.39 -33.60 -14.09
N TRP A 390 1.38 -34.24 -13.49
CA TRP A 390 1.26 -34.37 -12.03
C TRP A 390 1.26 -35.83 -11.59
N ILE A 391 1.97 -36.09 -10.50
CA ILE A 391 2.04 -37.39 -9.84
C ILE A 391 1.37 -37.25 -8.48
N ALA A 392 0.46 -38.18 -8.15
CA ALA A 392 -0.06 -38.30 -6.80
C ALA A 392 0.99 -38.91 -5.88
N THR A 393 1.26 -38.27 -4.75
CA THR A 393 2.05 -38.83 -3.65
C THR A 393 1.11 -39.25 -2.51
N LYS A 394 1.66 -39.83 -1.43
CA LYS A 394 0.85 -40.33 -0.31
C LYS A 394 -0.05 -39.25 0.29
N ASP A 395 0.48 -38.04 0.44
CA ASP A 395 -0.16 -36.95 1.17
C ASP A 395 -0.31 -35.66 0.34
N SER A 396 0.03 -35.68 -0.97
CA SER A 396 0.07 -34.49 -1.84
C SER A 396 0.02 -34.87 -3.34
N VAL A 397 0.16 -33.88 -4.21
CA VAL A 397 0.64 -34.05 -5.59
C VAL A 397 2.05 -33.45 -5.75
N SER A 398 2.75 -33.82 -6.82
CA SER A 398 4.01 -33.20 -7.23
C SER A 398 4.11 -33.16 -8.76
N PRO A 399 4.74 -32.14 -9.36
CA PRO A 399 5.01 -32.12 -10.78
C PRO A 399 5.96 -33.26 -11.17
N LYS A 400 5.76 -33.85 -12.35
CA LYS A 400 6.54 -34.98 -12.89
C LYS A 400 7.96 -34.58 -13.28
N GLU A 401 8.13 -33.36 -13.80
CA GLU A 401 9.42 -32.72 -13.94
C GLU A 401 9.48 -31.49 -13.05
N ILE A 402 10.48 -31.44 -12.18
CA ILE A 402 10.86 -30.21 -11.47
C ILE A 402 11.88 -29.48 -12.37
N ASN A 403 11.48 -29.03 -13.56
CA ASN A 403 12.37 -28.25 -14.44
C ASN A 403 11.66 -27.08 -15.15
N ASN A 404 12.11 -25.89 -14.75
CA ASN A 404 12.20 -24.59 -15.43
C ASN A 404 11.24 -24.27 -16.60
N SER A 405 10.54 -23.14 -16.44
CA SER A 405 9.69 -22.43 -17.43
C SER A 405 8.23 -22.89 -17.53
N ASN A 406 7.40 -22.35 -16.64
CA ASN A 406 6.13 -21.82 -17.14
C ASN A 406 6.48 -20.65 -18.07
N GLN A 407 6.51 -20.92 -19.38
CA GLN A 407 6.32 -19.90 -20.39
C GLN A 407 5.05 -19.13 -20.03
N ARG A 408 5.22 -17.94 -19.46
CA ARG A 408 4.12 -17.00 -19.24
C ARG A 408 3.74 -16.43 -20.61
N GLU A 409 2.78 -17.04 -21.30
CA GLU A 409 1.96 -16.29 -22.24
C GLU A 409 1.05 -15.36 -21.43
N VAL A 410 1.56 -14.18 -21.11
CA VAL A 410 0.71 -13.06 -20.74
C VAL A 410 0.20 -12.47 -22.05
N ASN A 411 -1.01 -12.89 -22.48
CA ASN A 411 -1.76 -12.13 -23.46
C ASN A 411 -2.21 -10.82 -22.81
N ILE A 412 -1.36 -9.80 -22.87
CA ILE A 412 -1.77 -8.42 -22.63
C ILE A 412 -2.25 -7.89 -23.98
N ASP A 413 -3.57 -7.83 -24.15
CA ASP A 413 -4.21 -7.17 -25.29
C ASP A 413 -4.03 -5.65 -25.14
N LEU A 414 -2.85 -5.15 -25.53
CA LEU A 414 -2.55 -3.73 -25.63
C LEU A 414 -3.15 -3.21 -26.94
N LYS A 415 -4.39 -2.73 -26.90
CA LYS A 415 -4.91 -1.79 -27.90
C LYS A 415 -4.15 -0.47 -27.78
N LEU A 416 -2.99 -0.40 -28.44
CA LEU A 416 -2.33 0.84 -28.79
C LEU A 416 -3.09 1.48 -29.95
N THR A 417 -3.96 2.44 -29.63
CA THR A 417 -4.39 3.44 -30.62
C THR A 417 -3.27 4.45 -30.78
N ASP A 418 -2.40 4.23 -31.76
CA ASP A 418 -1.48 5.25 -32.22
C ASP A 418 -2.22 6.18 -33.19
N SER A 419 -2.47 7.42 -32.74
CA SER A 419 -2.82 8.51 -33.63
C SER A 419 -1.65 9.48 -33.73
N THR A 420 -1.00 9.40 -34.89
CA THR A 420 -0.40 10.49 -35.67
C THR A 420 0.73 11.31 -35.07
N LEU A 421 1.92 11.19 -35.67
CA LEU A 421 2.62 12.23 -36.44
C LEU A 421 3.81 11.55 -37.14
N THR A 422 3.87 11.51 -38.46
CA THR A 422 4.73 12.44 -39.21
C THR A 422 4.33 12.49 -40.69
N LYS A 423 4.31 13.70 -41.24
CA LYS A 423 4.12 14.01 -42.66
C LYS A 423 5.43 13.87 -43.43
N LYS A 424 5.31 13.28 -44.64
CA LYS A 424 5.95 13.64 -45.94
C LYS A 424 7.49 13.60 -46.01
N ASN A 425 8.12 12.82 -46.90
CA ASN A 425 8.14 13.04 -48.35
C ASN A 425 9.00 11.97 -49.06
N ALA A 426 8.66 11.73 -50.34
CA ALA A 426 9.44 11.13 -51.45
C ALA A 426 9.93 9.68 -51.27
N GLY A 427 9.75 8.73 -52.19
CA GLY A 427 9.36 8.74 -53.59
C GLY A 427 10.11 7.60 -54.29
N CYS A 428 9.46 6.92 -55.24
CA CYS A 428 10.01 6.03 -56.26
C CYS A 428 10.34 4.54 -55.97
N LEU A 429 9.55 3.69 -56.65
CA LEU A 429 9.91 2.50 -57.46
C LEU A 429 10.44 1.25 -56.73
N THR A 430 9.61 0.21 -56.55
CA THR A 430 9.49 -1.00 -57.42
C THR A 430 10.85 -1.63 -57.74
N THR A 431 11.19 -2.84 -57.34
CA THR A 431 10.87 -4.14 -57.98
C THR A 431 11.77 -5.20 -57.28
N VAL A 432 11.29 -6.34 -56.76
CA VAL A 432 11.12 -7.66 -57.43
C VAL A 432 12.11 -8.74 -56.90
N LEU A 433 11.57 -9.96 -56.70
CA LEU A 433 12.17 -11.31 -56.58
C LEU A 433 13.22 -11.53 -55.45
N SER A 434 12.98 -12.33 -54.40
CA SER A 434 12.75 -13.79 -54.31
C SER A 434 13.94 -14.68 -54.66
N LEU A 435 14.18 -15.70 -53.82
CA LEU A 435 15.06 -16.87 -53.96
C LEU A 435 16.57 -16.63 -53.76
N VAL A 436 17.40 -17.49 -53.15
CA VAL A 436 17.25 -18.72 -52.36
C VAL A 436 18.68 -19.07 -51.88
N THR A 437 18.81 -19.47 -50.61
CA THR A 437 19.75 -20.47 -50.05
C THR A 437 21.29 -20.43 -50.20
N ILE A 438 21.93 -20.53 -49.01
CA ILE A 438 22.87 -21.59 -48.55
C ILE A 438 24.39 -21.45 -48.82
N VAL A 439 25.13 -21.88 -47.78
CA VAL A 439 26.57 -22.21 -47.59
C VAL A 439 27.47 -21.00 -47.34
N ALA A 440 27.96 -20.76 -46.10
CA ALA A 440 29.03 -21.48 -45.40
C ALA A 440 30.33 -21.51 -46.25
N ALA A 441 31.54 -21.49 -45.74
CA ALA A 441 32.16 -21.18 -44.47
C ALA A 441 33.66 -21.03 -44.82
N LEU A 442 34.40 -20.35 -43.94
CA LEU A 442 35.80 -20.63 -43.62
C LEU A 442 36.83 -20.69 -44.77
N SER A 443 37.76 -19.73 -44.70
CA SER A 443 39.23 -19.93 -44.58
C SER A 443 39.94 -18.85 -45.41
N PHE A 444 40.55 -17.82 -44.81
CA PHE A 444 41.95 -17.83 -44.35
C PHE A 444 42.93 -18.42 -45.40
N LEU A 445 43.66 -17.57 -46.13
CA LEU A 445 45.11 -17.38 -45.98
C LEU A 445 45.69 -16.41 -47.05
N ILE A 446 46.61 -15.55 -46.60
CA ILE A 446 47.75 -14.93 -47.32
C ILE A 446 47.34 -13.86 -48.36
N ILE A 447 47.71 -12.58 -48.22
CA ILE A 447 49.07 -12.03 -48.41
C ILE A 447 49.28 -10.81 -47.48
N LEU A 448 50.50 -10.77 -46.89
CA LEU A 448 51.19 -9.78 -46.04
C LEU A 448 50.96 -9.85 -44.53
#